data_AF-A0AAN5Z0V5-F1
#
_entry.id   AF-A0AAN5Z0V5-F1
#
_cell.length_a   1.000
_cell.length_b   1.000
_cell.length_c   1.000
_cell.angle_alpha   90.00
_cell.angle_beta   90.00
_cell.angle_gamma   90.00
#
_symmetry.space_group_name_H-M   'P 1'
#
loop_
_entity.id
_entity.type
_entity.pdbx_description
1 polymer ?
#
loop_
_entity_poly.entity_id
_entity_poly.type
_entity_poly.pdbx_seq_one_letter_code
_entity_poly.pdbx_strand_id
1 'polypeptide(L)'
;MTTAPTSVAAAPSNANHYFSEVHKTQSTATTPVSTPGLKAEEFENNTRRPTVLSTEFPKPNEDVDVEAMLDRQPGRWTIKGQMEANQRRQQKTLSDEEAKAQRQRDFEKAKEELRASLRI
;
A
#
# COMPACT_ATOMS: atom_id res chain seq x y z
N MET A 1 42.08 7.96 29.06
CA MET A 1 40.68 8.39 29.28
C MET A 1 40.44 9.59 28.39
N THR A 2 39.62 9.44 27.35
CA THR A 2 39.39 10.47 26.31
C THR A 2 37.98 11.05 26.48
N THR A 3 37.88 12.37 26.59
CA THR A 3 36.63 13.12 26.77
C THR A 3 36.01 13.48 25.41
N ALA A 4 34.69 13.33 25.28
CA ALA A 4 33.93 13.74 24.09
C ALA A 4 33.45 15.20 24.23
N PRO A 5 33.43 16.01 23.15
CA PRO A 5 32.86 17.34 23.20
C PRO A 5 31.33 17.30 23.11
N THR A 6 30.69 17.81 24.16
CA THR A 6 29.28 18.20 24.24
C THR A 6 28.97 19.27 23.19
N SER A 7 28.02 18.99 22.29
CA SER A 7 27.38 20.01 21.46
C SER A 7 26.07 20.43 22.11
N VAL A 8 26.00 21.70 22.54
CA VAL A 8 24.75 22.34 22.97
C VAL A 8 24.49 23.50 22.02
N ALA A 9 23.34 23.49 21.35
CA ALA A 9 22.64 24.70 20.97
C ALA A 9 21.13 24.41 21.06
N ALA A 10 20.50 25.10 22.01
CA ALA A 10 19.09 25.03 22.33
C ALA A 10 18.29 26.10 21.57
N ALA A 11 17.04 25.77 21.22
CA ALA A 11 15.80 26.56 21.45
C ALA A 11 14.75 26.24 20.35
N PRO A 12 13.45 26.57 20.56
CA PRO A 12 12.58 25.98 21.57
C PRO A 12 11.26 25.46 20.95
N SER A 13 10.56 24.61 21.69
CA SER A 13 9.08 24.58 21.74
C SER A 13 8.30 24.41 20.41
N ASN A 14 7.89 23.16 20.12
CA ASN A 14 6.46 22.90 19.96
C ASN A 14 6.14 21.46 20.39
N ALA A 15 6.32 21.22 21.69
CA ALA A 15 5.74 20.06 22.34
C ALA A 15 4.27 20.38 22.63
N ASN A 16 3.38 19.46 22.24
CA ASN A 16 1.96 19.37 22.61
C ASN A 16 0.94 20.03 21.66
N HIS A 17 0.82 19.53 20.42
CA HIS A 17 -0.39 19.74 19.58
C HIS A 17 -1.03 18.43 19.09
N TYR A 18 -0.74 17.28 19.72
CA TYR A 18 -1.32 16.00 19.29
C TYR A 18 -2.71 15.71 19.87
N PHE A 19 -3.18 16.49 20.86
CA PHE A 19 -4.45 16.25 21.57
C PHE A 19 -5.25 17.52 21.88
N SER A 20 -5.26 18.51 20.99
CA SER A 20 -6.11 19.69 21.15
C SER A 20 -6.84 20.03 19.86
N GLU A 21 -7.99 19.39 19.65
CA GLU A 21 -9.21 20.09 19.23
C GLU A 21 -10.39 19.13 19.43
N VAL A 22 -11.03 19.28 20.58
CA VAL A 22 -12.27 18.59 20.91
C VAL A 22 -13.42 19.51 20.45
N HIS A 23 -14.14 19.03 19.44
CA HIS A 23 -15.44 19.48 18.90
C HIS A 23 -15.48 20.61 17.86
N LYS A 24 -15.63 20.21 16.58
CA LYS A 24 -16.73 20.75 15.76
C LYS A 24 -17.26 19.64 14.86
N THR A 25 -18.42 19.09 15.22
CA THR A 25 -19.23 18.23 14.35
C THR A 25 -19.72 19.06 13.17
N GLN A 26 -18.87 19.24 12.16
CA GLN A 26 -19.34 19.68 10.86
C GLN A 26 -20.03 18.50 10.21
N SER A 27 -21.36 18.50 10.28
CA SER A 27 -22.22 17.61 9.50
C SER A 27 -22.04 17.95 8.03
N THR A 28 -21.01 17.38 7.39
CA THR A 28 -20.93 17.34 5.94
C THR A 28 -21.97 16.33 5.49
N ALA A 29 -23.09 16.82 4.96
CA ALA A 29 -24.08 15.99 4.31
C ALA A 29 -23.39 15.24 3.15
N THR A 30 -23.11 13.96 3.37
CA THR A 30 -22.60 13.08 2.32
C THR A 30 -23.74 12.81 1.35
N THR A 31 -23.67 13.40 0.16
CA THR A 31 -24.53 13.04 -0.97
C THR A 31 -24.46 11.52 -1.16
N PRO A 32 -25.58 10.79 -1.21
CA PRO A 32 -25.52 9.35 -1.40
C PRO A 32 -24.90 9.04 -2.77
N VAL A 33 -23.89 8.19 -2.79
CA VAL A 33 -23.30 7.66 -4.02
C VAL A 33 -24.38 6.82 -4.71
N SER A 34 -24.91 7.35 -5.82
CA SER A 34 -25.86 6.66 -6.69
C SER A 34 -25.15 5.51 -7.41
N THR A 35 -25.31 4.28 -6.91
CA THR A 35 -24.89 3.07 -7.61
C THR A 35 -25.80 2.88 -8.82
N PRO A 36 -25.30 2.89 -10.07
CA PRO A 36 -26.16 2.73 -11.23
C PRO A 36 -26.62 1.27 -11.30
N GLY A 37 -27.90 1.03 -11.01
CA GLY A 37 -28.53 -0.28 -11.26
C GLY A 37 -29.62 -0.72 -10.29
N LEU A 38 -29.78 -0.09 -9.12
CA LEU A 38 -30.82 -0.49 -8.17
C LEU A 38 -32.08 0.36 -8.34
N LYS A 39 -33.05 -0.18 -9.09
CA LYS A 39 -34.44 0.27 -9.03
C LYS A 39 -34.99 -0.05 -7.64
N ALA A 40 -35.28 0.98 -6.86
CA ALA A 40 -35.98 0.83 -5.59
C ALA A 40 -37.47 0.58 -5.88
N GLU A 41 -37.83 -0.70 -6.03
CA GLU A 41 -39.22 -1.14 -5.90
C GLU A 41 -39.59 -1.06 -4.43
N GLU A 42 -40.59 -0.22 -4.10
CA GLU A 42 -41.16 -0.09 -2.76
C GLU A 42 -41.96 -1.35 -2.43
N PHE A 43 -41.27 -2.38 -1.93
CA PHE A 43 -41.93 -3.51 -1.28
C PHE A 43 -42.38 -3.10 0.12
N GLU A 44 -43.67 -2.73 0.23
CA GLU A 44 -44.40 -2.86 1.48
C GLU A 44 -44.44 -4.35 1.87
N ASN A 45 -43.57 -4.75 2.78
CA ASN A 45 -43.76 -5.99 3.52
C ASN A 45 -43.56 -5.73 5.00
N ASN A 46 -44.70 -5.68 5.68
CA ASN A 46 -44.85 -5.64 7.12
C ASN A 46 -44.44 -7.00 7.69
N THR A 47 -43.13 -7.21 7.80
CA THR A 47 -42.51 -8.31 8.54
C THR A 47 -41.22 -7.73 9.07
N ARG A 48 -41.03 -7.75 10.40
CA ARG A 48 -39.83 -7.21 11.08
C ARG A 48 -38.60 -7.63 10.29
N ARG A 49 -37.99 -6.69 9.56
CA ARG A 49 -36.77 -6.97 8.81
C ARG A 49 -35.73 -7.43 9.84
N PRO A 50 -35.01 -8.55 9.59
CA PRO A 50 -33.96 -8.95 10.49
C PRO A 50 -33.01 -7.77 10.64
N THR A 51 -32.86 -7.30 11.87
CA THR A 51 -31.85 -6.30 12.20
C THR A 51 -30.48 -6.90 11.86
N VAL A 52 -29.50 -6.06 11.52
CA VAL A 52 -28.11 -6.50 11.23
C VAL A 52 -27.53 -7.34 12.38
N LEU A 53 -28.03 -7.17 13.60
CA LEU A 53 -27.63 -7.93 14.78
C LEU A 53 -28.35 -9.28 14.90
N SER A 54 -29.49 -9.45 14.23
CA SER A 54 -30.28 -10.69 14.19
C SER A 54 -30.01 -11.56 12.97
N THR A 55 -29.18 -11.11 12.02
CA THR A 55 -28.70 -11.95 10.93
C THR A 55 -27.61 -12.87 11.45
N GLU A 56 -27.83 -14.17 11.40
CA GLU A 56 -26.74 -15.13 11.58
C GLU A 56 -25.71 -14.90 10.47
N PHE A 57 -24.50 -14.50 10.87
CA PHE A 57 -23.40 -14.38 9.92
C PHE A 57 -23.11 -15.77 9.32
N PRO A 58 -22.91 -15.86 7.99
CA PRO A 58 -22.52 -17.12 7.38
C PRO A 58 -21.27 -17.64 8.11
N LYS A 59 -21.42 -18.77 8.79
CA LYS A 59 -20.25 -19.44 9.35
C LYS A 59 -19.37 -19.86 8.17
N PRO A 60 -18.04 -19.74 8.30
CA PRO A 60 -17.14 -20.32 7.32
C PRO A 60 -17.52 -21.79 7.10
N ASN A 61 -17.55 -22.23 5.84
CA ASN A 61 -17.88 -23.62 5.51
C ASN A 61 -16.83 -24.61 6.03
N GLU A 62 -15.64 -24.11 6.37
CA GLU A 62 -14.48 -24.86 6.80
C GLU A 62 -13.95 -24.30 8.12
N ASP A 63 -13.39 -25.17 8.95
CA ASP A 63 -12.70 -24.77 10.17
C ASP A 63 -11.50 -23.89 9.82
N VAL A 64 -11.36 -22.77 10.53
CA VAL A 64 -10.29 -21.81 10.27
C VAL A 64 -8.97 -22.41 10.75
N ASP A 65 -8.09 -22.73 9.81
CA ASP A 65 -6.72 -23.13 10.10
C ASP A 65 -5.92 -21.91 10.59
N VAL A 66 -5.78 -21.82 11.92
CA VAL A 66 -5.09 -20.73 12.59
C VAL A 66 -3.58 -20.77 12.32
N GLU A 67 -2.98 -21.96 12.21
CA GLU A 67 -1.54 -22.09 11.98
C GLU A 67 -1.19 -21.56 10.59
N ALA A 68 -1.90 -22.01 9.55
CA ALA A 68 -1.70 -21.50 8.20
C ALA A 68 -1.95 -19.98 8.10
N MET A 69 -2.90 -19.44 8.89
CA MET A 69 -3.18 -18.01 8.94
C MET A 69 -2.13 -17.19 9.67
N LEU A 70 -1.31 -17.79 10.53
CA LEU A 70 -0.22 -17.10 11.21
C LEU A 70 1.08 -17.18 10.41
N ASP A 71 1.29 -18.27 9.67
CA ASP A 71 2.48 -18.48 8.85
C ASP A 71 2.51 -17.65 7.57
N ARG A 72 1.34 -17.20 7.10
CA ARG A 72 1.24 -16.34 5.92
C ARG A 72 2.04 -15.04 6.13
N GLN A 73 2.75 -14.63 5.09
CA GLN A 73 3.47 -13.36 5.13
C GLN A 73 2.47 -12.21 5.37
N PRO A 74 2.83 -11.25 6.23
CA PRO A 74 1.91 -10.20 6.60
C PRO A 74 1.64 -9.29 5.40
N GLY A 75 0.39 -8.83 5.29
CA GLY A 75 -0.04 -7.97 4.19
C GLY A 75 0.73 -6.63 4.14
N ARG A 76 0.64 -5.95 3.00
CA ARG A 76 1.31 -4.65 2.75
C ARG A 76 0.97 -3.55 3.75
N TRP A 77 -0.19 -3.64 4.40
CA TRP A 77 -0.62 -2.68 5.44
C TRP A 77 0.20 -2.80 6.73
N THR A 78 0.96 -3.88 6.90
CA THR A 78 1.91 -4.04 8.01
C THR A 78 3.25 -3.38 7.68
N ILE A 79 4.00 -3.00 8.71
CA ILE A 79 5.34 -2.40 8.56
C ILE A 79 6.26 -3.32 7.76
N LYS A 80 6.30 -4.62 8.12
CA LYS A 80 7.09 -5.64 7.41
C LYS A 80 6.66 -5.75 5.94
N GLY A 81 5.35 -5.83 5.68
CA GLY A 81 4.82 -5.90 4.32
C GLY A 81 5.12 -4.66 3.48
N GLN A 82 5.13 -3.47 4.09
CA GLN A 82 5.47 -2.23 3.40
C GLN A 82 6.97 -2.14 3.09
N MET A 83 7.83 -2.60 4.00
CA MET A 83 9.28 -2.69 3.77
C MET A 83 9.60 -3.67 2.63
N GLU A 84 9.01 -4.87 2.65
CA GLU A 84 9.20 -5.87 1.59
C GLU A 84 8.69 -5.35 0.23
N ALA A 85 7.56 -4.66 0.22
CA ALA A 85 7.03 -4.00 -0.97
C ALA A 85 8.00 -2.98 -1.57
N ASN A 86 8.64 -2.17 -0.74
CA ASN A 86 9.61 -1.17 -1.17
C ASN A 86 10.91 -1.82 -1.65
N GLN A 87 11.38 -2.87 -0.97
CA GLN A 87 12.57 -3.62 -1.38
C GLN A 87 12.38 -4.24 -2.78
N ARG A 88 11.23 -4.87 -3.04
CA ARG A 88 10.92 -5.43 -4.37
C ARG A 88 10.90 -4.35 -5.46
N ARG A 89 10.41 -3.15 -5.16
CA ARG A 89 10.43 -2.02 -6.11
C ARG A 89 11.85 -1.60 -6.46
N GLN A 90 12.73 -1.51 -5.47
CA GLN A 90 14.15 -1.16 -5.68
C GLN A 90 14.91 -2.24 -6.48
N GLN A 91 14.64 -3.52 -6.23
CA GLN A 91 15.24 -4.60 -7.02
C GLN A 91 14.82 -4.54 -8.49
N LYS A 92 13.54 -4.23 -8.75
CA LYS A 92 13.04 -4.08 -10.12
C LYS A 92 13.71 -2.94 -10.86
N THR A 93 13.92 -1.79 -10.22
CA THR A 93 14.61 -0.66 -10.84
C THR A 93 16.07 -0.98 -11.18
N LEU A 94 16.78 -1.70 -10.30
CA LEU A 94 18.15 -2.14 -10.57
C LEU A 94 18.23 -3.10 -11.76
N SER A 95 17.33 -4.08 -11.83
CA SER A 95 17.25 -5.01 -12.96
C SER A 95 16.94 -4.31 -14.29
N ASP A 96 16.06 -3.31 -14.27
CA ASP A 96 15.72 -2.53 -15.47
C ASP A 96 16.91 -1.68 -15.96
N GLU A 97 17.74 -1.16 -15.06
CA GLU A 97 18.95 -0.41 -15.40
C GLU A 97 20.04 -1.32 -15.99
N GLU A 98 20.26 -2.50 -15.40
CA GLU A 98 21.19 -3.50 -15.93
C GLU A 98 20.77 -3.96 -17.35
N ALA A 99 19.47 -4.18 -17.57
CA ALA A 99 18.93 -4.56 -18.87
C ALA A 99 19.07 -3.44 -19.93
N LYS A 100 19.05 -2.16 -19.52
CA LYS A 100 19.34 -1.04 -20.42
C LYS A 100 20.83 -0.94 -20.75
N ALA A 101 21.70 -1.10 -19.75
CA ALA A 101 23.14 -1.09 -19.94
C ALA A 101 23.62 -2.23 -20.85
N GLN A 102 23.00 -3.40 -20.75
CA GLN A 102 23.29 -4.51 -21.66
C GLN A 102 22.87 -4.18 -23.10
N ARG A 103 21.66 -3.65 -23.30
CA ARG A 103 21.18 -3.23 -24.63
C ARG A 103 22.08 -2.20 -25.30
N GLN A 104 22.61 -1.25 -24.53
CA GLN A 104 23.54 -0.25 -25.07
C GLN A 104 24.86 -0.89 -25.55
N ARG A 105 25.41 -1.83 -24.75
CA ARG A 105 26.62 -2.58 -25.14
C ARG A 105 26.39 -3.42 -26.39
N ASP A 106 25.24 -4.09 -26.47
CA ASP A 106 24.88 -4.90 -27.63
C ASP A 106 24.72 -4.04 -28.89
N PHE A 107 24.13 -2.84 -28.76
CA PHE A 107 24.02 -1.90 -29.87
C PHE A 107 25.38 -1.39 -30.35
N GLU A 108 26.29 -1.03 -29.44
CA GLU A 108 27.63 -0.58 -29.79
C GLU A 108 28.43 -1.68 -30.50
N LYS A 109 28.34 -2.92 -30.00
CA LYS A 109 28.95 -4.08 -30.62
C LYS A 109 28.40 -4.33 -32.03
N ALA A 110 27.08 -4.31 -32.20
CA ALA A 110 26.44 -4.49 -33.51
C ALA A 110 26.82 -3.38 -34.49
N LYS A 111 26.94 -2.13 -34.01
CA LYS A 111 27.41 -0.99 -34.82
C LYS A 111 28.84 -1.19 -35.31
N GLU A 112 29.74 -1.70 -34.47
CA GLU A 112 31.12 -2.00 -34.86
C GLU A 112 31.18 -3.16 -35.86
N GLU A 113 30.42 -4.22 -35.63
CA GLU A 113 30.33 -5.36 -36.54
C GLU A 113 29.84 -4.96 -37.94
N LEU A 114 28.80 -4.13 -38.02
CA LEU A 114 28.29 -3.59 -39.29
C LEU A 114 29.35 -2.75 -40.02
N ARG A 115 30.13 -1.95 -39.28
CA ARG A 115 31.21 -1.15 -39.88
C ARG A 115 32.38 -2.00 -40.35
N ALA A 116 32.67 -3.10 -39.65
CA ALA A 116 33.71 -4.04 -40.03
C ALA A 116 33.30 -4.85 -41.27
N SER A 117 32.04 -5.28 -41.36
CA SER A 117 31.52 -6.04 -42.50
C SER A 117 31.41 -5.21 -43.78
N LEU A 118 31.21 -3.89 -43.67
CA LEU A 118 31.18 -2.95 -44.80
C LEU A 118 32.57 -2.54 -45.31
N ARG A 119 33.66 -3.02 -44.69
CA ARG A 119 35.04 -2.64 -45.02
C ARG A 119 35.76 -3.60 -45.97
N ILE A 120 35.00 -4.46 -46.65
CA ILE A 120 35.43 -5.33 -47.76
C ILE A 120 35.08 -4.62 -49.07
#